data_AF-A0A1A3CQD6-F1
#
_entry.id   AF-A0A1A3CQD6-F1
#
_cell.length_a   1.000
_cell.length_b   1.000
_cell.length_c   1.000
_cell.angle_alpha   90.00
_cell.angle_beta   90.00
_cell.angle_gamma   90.00
#
_symmetry.space_group_name_H-M   'P 1'
#
loop_
_entity.id
_entity.type
_entity.pdbx_description
1 polymer ?
#
loop_
_entity_poly.entity_id
_entity_poly.type
_entity_poly.pdbx_seq_one_letter_code
_entity_poly.pdbx_strand_id
1 'polypeptide(L)'
;MANFAVLPPEINSLLMFSGAGSAPMLEAAAAWDGLASELGSAASSFSAVTSGLAGQAWQGASAQAMTAAATPYAGWLSQAAAQAAGAAGQARAVVSAFEAAQAATVQPILIDLNRNSLVQMVMSNWFGLNAPAIAALEGEYEEMWARDVAAMSGYYSGASAAAAGLSPAQTLQDLLAGLPNLGVGNKNGTGNLGNGNTGGQNIGNGNNGNGNVGGGNAGNLNIGSGNQGVGNTGFGNIGAGTTNPGGNVGFGNIGSRNLGFGNVGAYNIGFGNTGPNGSLGNANQGFGNTGSGNIGGGNTGIGNIGFGNTGNNNIGIGLTGNNQVGINLAGLLNSGSGNIGFGNSGTHNIGFFNSGDGNIGFGSSGQNTVAADLGKLQSIGFGNSGFGNIGFGNAGQGNFGFGNGGQLNTGFGNSGVLNTGFFNSGMANTGMDNSGTLNTFDGNSGTVNTGFYNSGNFNTGFGSITNVPNVTTSGFGNTGTSVSGFFNTSTDPNFGAVSGFFNTASGGSFITGQMSGFFNTGVTGPLPGIPSGFIAGQDSGFLNSGSRLTGFFSIVKTLTGLG
;
A
#
# COMPACT_ATOMS: atom_id res chain seq x y z
N MET A 1 19.18 57.33 -12.02
CA MET A 1 18.60 58.69 -12.09
C MET A 1 18.99 59.27 -13.45
N ALA A 2 18.02 59.69 -14.26
CA ALA A 2 18.33 60.29 -15.55
C ALA A 2 19.02 61.63 -15.30
N ASN A 3 20.17 61.87 -15.94
CA ASN A 3 20.88 63.14 -15.84
C ASN A 3 20.54 63.97 -17.08
N PHE A 4 19.63 64.93 -16.96
CA PHE A 4 19.20 65.77 -18.10
C PHE A 4 20.28 66.73 -18.58
N ALA A 5 21.29 67.01 -17.73
CA ALA A 5 22.40 67.90 -18.06
C ALA A 5 23.38 67.33 -19.09
N VAL A 6 23.31 66.03 -19.42
CA VAL A 6 24.13 65.43 -20.49
C VAL A 6 23.40 65.32 -21.84
N LEU A 7 22.13 65.71 -21.89
CA LEU A 7 21.33 65.71 -23.11
C LEU A 7 21.34 67.12 -23.71
N PRO A 8 21.60 67.29 -25.02
CA PRO A 8 21.53 68.59 -25.67
C PRO A 8 20.08 69.09 -25.75
N PRO A 9 19.86 70.41 -25.96
CA PRO A 9 18.53 71.00 -26.01
C PRO A 9 17.62 70.35 -27.07
N GLU A 10 18.15 69.90 -28.21
CA GLU A 10 17.36 69.20 -29.25
C GLU A 10 16.65 67.96 -28.69
N ILE A 11 17.31 67.23 -27.78
CA ILE A 11 16.77 65.99 -27.20
C ILE A 11 15.82 66.30 -26.05
N ASN A 12 16.20 67.19 -25.13
CA ASN A 12 15.31 67.56 -24.01
C ASN A 12 14.00 68.18 -24.52
N SER A 13 14.10 69.11 -25.48
CA SER A 13 12.95 69.72 -26.14
C SER A 13 12.11 68.69 -26.90
N LEU A 14 12.72 67.85 -27.75
CA LEU A 14 11.98 66.86 -28.52
C LEU A 14 11.19 65.91 -27.62
N LEU A 15 11.83 65.40 -26.54
CA LEU A 15 11.17 64.48 -25.62
C LEU A 15 9.98 65.12 -24.90
N MET A 16 10.09 66.39 -24.49
CA MET A 16 9.01 67.12 -23.80
C MET A 16 7.81 67.46 -24.72
N PHE A 17 8.07 67.76 -25.99
CA PHE A 17 7.00 68.10 -26.96
C PHE A 17 6.47 66.87 -27.72
N SER A 18 7.06 65.70 -27.51
CA SER A 18 6.54 64.43 -28.02
C SER A 18 5.66 63.72 -26.99
N GLY A 19 4.61 63.04 -27.44
CA GLY A 19 3.77 62.18 -26.58
C GLY A 19 2.31 62.63 -26.47
N ALA A 20 1.58 61.99 -25.54
CA ALA A 20 0.13 62.12 -25.42
C ALA A 20 -0.36 63.35 -24.61
N GLY A 21 0.56 64.15 -24.05
CA GLY A 21 0.24 65.29 -23.20
C GLY A 21 -0.43 64.92 -21.88
N SER A 22 -1.12 65.87 -21.25
CA SER A 22 -1.72 65.73 -19.92
C SER A 22 -2.99 64.86 -19.86
N ALA A 23 -3.67 64.66 -21.00
CA ALA A 23 -5.01 64.09 -21.04
C ALA A 23 -5.12 62.70 -20.36
N PRO A 24 -4.23 61.72 -20.62
CA PRO A 24 -4.32 60.40 -19.97
C PRO A 24 -4.22 60.46 -18.44
N MET A 25 -3.42 61.39 -17.91
CA MET A 25 -3.25 61.53 -16.46
C MET A 25 -4.45 62.24 -15.81
N LEU A 26 -5.11 63.16 -16.53
CA LEU A 26 -6.38 63.76 -16.10
C LEU A 26 -7.53 62.75 -16.07
N GLU A 27 -7.60 61.85 -17.06
CA GLU A 27 -8.56 60.74 -17.06
C GLU A 27 -8.32 59.80 -15.87
N ALA A 28 -7.06 59.47 -15.59
CA ALA A 28 -6.70 58.68 -14.40
C ALA A 28 -7.13 59.39 -13.10
N ALA A 29 -6.92 60.70 -12.98
CA ALA A 29 -7.36 61.47 -11.82
C ALA A 29 -8.90 61.40 -11.65
N ALA A 30 -9.66 61.54 -12.73
CA ALA A 30 -11.12 61.44 -12.69
C ALA A 30 -11.60 60.03 -12.28
N ALA A 31 -10.94 58.98 -12.75
CA ALA A 31 -11.26 57.61 -12.35
C ALA A 31 -11.01 57.36 -10.85
N TRP A 32 -9.90 57.88 -10.32
CA TRP A 32 -9.58 57.80 -8.89
C TRP A 32 -10.58 58.58 -8.01
N ASP A 33 -11.02 59.76 -8.45
CA ASP A 33 -12.10 60.51 -7.78
C ASP A 33 -13.42 59.73 -7.78
N GLY A 34 -13.75 59.09 -8.92
CA GLY A 34 -14.94 58.23 -9.03
C GLY A 34 -14.91 57.07 -8.03
N LEU A 35 -13.77 56.38 -7.92
CA LEU A 35 -13.58 55.31 -6.94
C LEU A 35 -13.70 55.82 -5.49
N ALA A 36 -13.12 56.98 -5.18
CA ALA A 36 -13.23 57.59 -3.85
C ALA A 36 -14.71 57.87 -3.46
N SER A 37 -15.50 58.39 -4.42
CA SER A 37 -16.92 58.65 -4.23
C SER A 37 -17.73 57.37 -3.94
N GLU A 38 -17.50 56.32 -4.72
CA GLU A 38 -18.18 55.03 -4.55
C GLU A 38 -17.84 54.38 -3.19
N LEU A 39 -16.55 54.38 -2.81
CA LEU A 39 -16.10 53.84 -1.52
C LEU A 39 -16.66 54.64 -0.34
N GLY A 40 -16.69 55.97 -0.42
CA GLY A 40 -17.27 56.83 0.62
C GLY A 40 -18.79 56.65 0.76
N SER A 41 -19.48 56.47 -0.36
CA SER A 41 -20.93 56.17 -0.39
C SER A 41 -21.22 54.79 0.23
N ALA A 42 -20.41 53.78 -0.10
CA ALA A 42 -20.50 52.46 0.50
C ALA A 42 -20.26 52.49 2.03
N ALA A 43 -19.25 53.22 2.49
CA ALA A 43 -18.97 53.39 3.92
C ALA A 43 -20.15 54.02 4.66
N SER A 44 -20.74 55.07 4.08
CA SER A 44 -21.87 55.80 4.64
C SER A 44 -23.13 54.92 4.71
N SER A 45 -23.42 54.21 3.62
CA SER A 45 -24.57 53.29 3.54
C SER A 45 -24.44 52.14 4.55
N PHE A 46 -23.27 51.50 4.61
CA PHE A 46 -23.01 50.41 5.55
C PHE A 46 -23.15 50.87 7.02
N SER A 47 -22.63 52.06 7.35
CA SER A 47 -22.75 52.66 8.69
C SER A 47 -24.20 53.01 9.04
N ALA A 48 -24.97 53.53 8.08
CA ALA A 48 -26.38 53.86 8.27
C ALA A 48 -27.24 52.61 8.53
N VAL A 49 -27.02 51.53 7.77
CA VAL A 49 -27.73 50.25 7.99
C VAL A 49 -27.38 49.66 9.34
N THR A 50 -26.10 49.65 9.70
CA THR A 50 -25.63 49.07 10.96
C THR A 50 -26.16 49.86 12.16
N SER A 51 -26.06 51.19 12.12
CA SER A 51 -26.57 52.04 13.21
C SER A 51 -28.10 52.03 13.30
N GLY A 52 -28.82 52.01 12.18
CA GLY A 52 -30.27 51.90 12.14
C GLY A 52 -30.78 50.60 12.74
N LEU A 53 -30.14 49.47 12.41
CA LEU A 53 -30.50 48.16 12.93
C LEU A 53 -30.25 48.05 14.45
N ALA A 54 -29.10 48.53 14.94
CA ALA A 54 -28.73 48.51 16.35
C ALA A 54 -29.49 49.53 17.22
N GLY A 55 -29.93 50.64 16.61
CA GLY A 55 -30.66 51.72 17.30
C GLY A 55 -32.18 51.52 17.37
N GLN A 56 -32.74 50.59 16.60
CA GLN A 56 -34.18 50.35 16.49
C GLN A 56 -34.57 49.00 17.12
N ALA A 57 -34.83 48.00 16.27
CA ALA A 57 -35.47 46.75 16.65
C ALA A 57 -34.53 45.73 17.30
N TRP A 58 -33.21 45.84 17.11
CA TRP A 58 -32.25 44.87 17.62
C TRP A 58 -31.42 45.50 18.74
N GLN A 59 -31.79 45.23 20.00
CA GLN A 59 -31.15 45.80 21.19
C GLN A 59 -30.60 44.71 22.12
N GLY A 60 -29.63 45.08 22.96
CA GLY A 60 -28.99 44.18 23.94
C GLY A 60 -27.57 43.75 23.54
N ALA A 61 -26.98 42.86 24.35
CA ALA A 61 -25.56 42.47 24.24
C ALA A 61 -25.18 41.90 22.86
N SER A 62 -26.07 41.14 22.22
CA SER A 62 -25.85 40.58 20.87
C SER A 62 -25.82 41.65 19.78
N ALA A 63 -26.67 42.68 19.88
CA ALA A 63 -26.68 43.81 18.94
C ALA A 63 -25.44 44.68 19.10
N GLN A 64 -24.97 44.89 20.33
CA GLN A 64 -23.71 45.57 20.62
C GLN A 64 -22.51 44.80 20.05
N ALA A 65 -22.49 43.47 20.18
CA ALA A 65 -21.44 42.64 19.60
C ALA A 65 -21.42 42.68 18.06
N MET A 66 -22.58 42.64 17.40
CA MET A 66 -22.69 42.81 15.94
C MET A 66 -22.21 44.20 15.49
N THR A 67 -22.59 45.25 16.21
CA THR A 67 -22.14 46.62 15.91
C THR A 67 -20.62 46.74 16.04
N ALA A 68 -20.05 46.21 17.12
CA ALA A 68 -18.60 46.21 17.35
C ALA A 68 -17.83 45.42 16.28
N ALA A 69 -18.42 44.34 15.75
CA ALA A 69 -17.82 43.57 14.64
C ALA A 69 -17.88 44.31 13.30
N ALA A 70 -18.92 45.13 13.08
CA ALA A 70 -19.14 45.85 11.81
C ALA A 70 -18.35 47.17 11.70
N THR A 71 -18.10 47.87 12.82
CA THR A 71 -17.41 49.18 12.84
C THR A 71 -16.09 49.22 12.06
N PRO A 72 -15.19 48.24 12.18
CA PRO A 72 -13.90 48.33 11.51
C PRO A 72 -13.99 48.28 9.97
N TYR A 73 -14.98 47.59 9.40
CA TYR A 73 -15.17 47.52 7.95
C TYR A 73 -15.60 48.88 7.36
N ALA A 74 -16.49 49.59 8.06
CA ALA A 74 -16.85 50.96 7.69
C ALA A 74 -15.63 51.91 7.75
N GLY A 75 -14.79 51.75 8.78
CA GLY A 75 -13.55 52.49 8.93
C GLY A 75 -12.56 52.24 7.78
N TRP A 76 -12.43 50.98 7.35
CA TRP A 76 -11.60 50.61 6.21
C TRP A 76 -12.10 51.24 4.89
N LEU A 77 -13.41 51.15 4.60
CA LEU A 77 -13.99 51.78 3.40
C LEU A 77 -13.74 53.29 3.37
N SER A 78 -13.83 53.95 4.52
CA SER A 78 -13.61 55.40 4.64
C SER A 78 -12.14 55.78 4.40
N GLN A 79 -11.20 54.96 4.89
CA GLN A 79 -9.76 55.16 4.63
C GLN A 79 -9.41 54.88 3.17
N ALA A 80 -9.96 53.83 2.57
CA ALA A 80 -9.76 53.51 1.16
C ALA A 80 -10.28 54.65 0.25
N ALA A 81 -11.43 55.24 0.59
CA ALA A 81 -11.96 56.42 -0.10
C ALA A 81 -10.98 57.61 -0.03
N ALA A 82 -10.43 57.90 1.15
CA ALA A 82 -9.47 58.99 1.33
C ALA A 82 -8.15 58.76 0.55
N GLN A 83 -7.67 57.52 0.50
CA GLN A 83 -6.48 57.15 -0.28
C GLN A 83 -6.71 57.30 -1.79
N ALA A 84 -7.88 56.87 -2.29
CA ALA A 84 -8.26 57.06 -3.70
C ALA A 84 -8.33 58.55 -4.08
N ALA A 85 -8.94 59.39 -3.23
CA ALA A 85 -8.96 60.84 -3.43
C ALA A 85 -7.55 61.46 -3.41
N GLY A 86 -6.67 60.97 -2.53
CA GLY A 86 -5.26 61.36 -2.51
C GLY A 86 -4.54 61.03 -3.82
N ALA A 87 -4.77 59.85 -4.38
CA ALA A 87 -4.19 59.44 -5.67
C ALA A 87 -4.64 60.33 -6.84
N ALA A 88 -5.93 60.71 -6.87
CA ALA A 88 -6.45 61.68 -7.84
C ALA A 88 -5.74 63.04 -7.73
N GLY A 89 -5.52 63.53 -6.50
CA GLY A 89 -4.78 64.75 -6.23
C GLY A 89 -3.33 64.70 -6.74
N GLN A 90 -2.62 63.60 -6.50
CA GLN A 90 -1.24 63.43 -6.97
C GLN A 90 -1.15 63.33 -8.50
N ALA A 91 -2.11 62.67 -9.16
CA ALA A 91 -2.17 62.64 -10.62
C ALA A 91 -2.29 64.05 -11.22
N ARG A 92 -3.12 64.93 -10.63
CA ARG A 92 -3.21 66.34 -11.04
C ARG A 92 -1.92 67.12 -10.77
N ALA A 93 -1.22 66.83 -9.67
CA ALA A 93 0.06 67.46 -9.38
C ALA A 93 1.13 67.11 -10.44
N VAL A 94 1.16 65.86 -10.93
CA VAL A 94 2.04 65.45 -12.04
C VAL A 94 1.68 66.17 -13.34
N VAL A 95 0.39 66.34 -13.63
CA VAL A 95 -0.08 67.13 -14.79
C VAL A 95 0.44 68.58 -14.70
N SER A 96 0.26 69.24 -13.56
CA SER A 96 0.76 70.59 -13.36
C SER A 96 2.28 70.69 -13.52
N ALA A 97 3.03 69.69 -13.05
CA ALA A 97 4.48 69.64 -13.21
C ALA A 97 4.89 69.46 -14.69
N PHE A 98 4.18 68.62 -15.44
CA PHE A 98 4.40 68.41 -16.87
C PHE A 98 4.13 69.70 -17.67
N GLU A 99 2.99 70.35 -17.45
CA GLU A 99 2.60 71.57 -18.17
C GLU A 99 3.54 72.74 -17.87
N ALA A 100 3.98 72.88 -16.61
CA ALA A 100 4.98 73.87 -16.23
C ALA A 100 6.32 73.62 -16.93
N ALA A 101 6.75 72.35 -17.03
CA ALA A 101 7.99 71.99 -17.71
C ALA A 101 7.89 72.19 -19.22
N GLN A 102 6.78 71.81 -19.84
CA GLN A 102 6.53 72.02 -21.26
C GLN A 102 6.53 73.52 -21.61
N ALA A 103 5.93 74.37 -20.77
CA ALA A 103 5.94 75.82 -20.96
C ALA A 103 7.33 76.45 -20.78
N ALA A 104 8.17 75.87 -19.91
CA ALA A 104 9.52 76.36 -19.65
C ALA A 104 10.55 75.90 -20.70
N THR A 105 10.33 74.73 -21.32
CA THR A 105 11.22 74.10 -22.30
C THR A 105 11.25 74.90 -23.60
N VAL A 106 12.42 74.96 -24.23
CA VAL A 106 12.64 75.64 -25.50
C VAL A 106 11.86 74.94 -26.62
N GLN A 107 11.29 75.71 -27.54
CA GLN A 107 10.61 75.13 -28.70
C GLN A 107 11.65 74.55 -29.68
N PRO A 108 11.50 73.31 -30.18
CA PRO A 108 12.48 72.69 -31.09
C PRO A 108 12.90 73.56 -32.29
N ILE A 109 11.94 74.31 -32.86
CA ILE A 109 12.19 75.21 -34.00
C ILE A 109 13.19 76.33 -33.68
N LEU A 110 13.26 76.80 -32.43
CA LEU A 110 14.21 77.85 -32.03
C LEU A 110 15.65 77.31 -32.03
N ILE A 111 15.82 76.05 -31.64
CA ILE A 111 17.11 75.37 -31.64
C ILE A 111 17.57 75.15 -33.09
N ASP A 112 16.67 74.67 -33.96
CA ASP A 112 16.95 74.49 -35.39
C ASP A 112 17.35 75.82 -36.08
N LEU A 113 16.66 76.92 -35.75
CA LEU A 113 16.99 78.24 -36.31
C LEU A 113 18.37 78.72 -35.88
N ASN A 114 18.73 78.54 -34.60
CA ASN A 114 20.05 78.88 -34.09
C ASN A 114 21.15 78.03 -34.74
N ARG A 115 20.97 76.70 -34.83
CA ARG A 115 21.96 75.80 -35.44
C ARG A 115 22.12 76.02 -36.93
N ASN A 116 21.03 76.28 -37.67
CA ASN A 116 21.11 76.66 -39.07
C ASN A 116 21.85 77.99 -39.26
N SER A 117 21.56 78.99 -38.41
CA SER A 117 22.25 80.29 -38.44
C SER A 117 23.76 80.14 -38.17
N LEU A 118 24.14 79.26 -37.23
CA LEU A 118 25.54 78.94 -36.94
C LEU A 118 26.25 78.41 -38.19
N VAL A 119 25.66 77.42 -38.87
CA VAL A 119 26.22 76.83 -40.09
C VAL A 119 26.40 77.89 -41.19
N GLN A 120 25.43 78.78 -41.40
CA GLN A 120 25.55 79.88 -42.37
C GLN A 120 26.69 80.86 -42.03
N MET A 121 26.84 81.21 -40.74
CA MET A 121 27.90 82.11 -40.28
C MET A 121 29.29 81.47 -40.41
N VAL A 122 29.40 80.16 -40.15
CA VAL A 122 30.64 79.39 -40.32
C VAL A 122 31.03 79.28 -41.79
N MET A 123 30.09 78.92 -42.68
CA MET A 123 30.36 78.80 -44.13
C MET A 123 30.78 80.12 -44.78
N SER A 124 30.37 81.26 -44.22
CA SER A 124 30.73 82.59 -44.69
C SER A 124 31.96 83.18 -43.98
N ASN A 125 32.61 82.47 -43.05
CA ASN A 125 33.70 82.99 -42.22
C ASN A 125 35.11 82.89 -42.86
N TRP A 126 35.25 83.23 -44.15
CA TRP A 126 36.50 83.06 -44.91
C TRP A 126 37.69 83.85 -44.33
N PHE A 127 37.40 84.98 -43.69
CA PHE A 127 38.41 85.90 -43.14
C PHE A 127 38.35 86.03 -41.61
N GLY A 128 37.56 85.21 -40.92
CA GLY A 128 37.42 85.28 -39.46
C GLY A 128 36.54 86.42 -38.93
N LEU A 129 35.96 87.26 -39.80
CA LEU A 129 35.15 88.42 -39.41
C LEU A 129 33.83 88.07 -38.71
N ASN A 130 33.30 86.85 -38.94
CA ASN A 130 32.06 86.39 -38.32
C ASN A 130 32.28 85.76 -36.93
N ALA A 131 33.52 85.70 -36.42
CA ALA A 131 33.83 85.05 -35.15
C ALA A 131 32.98 85.56 -33.96
N PRO A 132 32.72 86.88 -33.78
CA PRO A 132 31.85 87.35 -32.71
C PRO A 132 30.39 86.89 -32.85
N ALA A 133 29.85 86.83 -34.07
CA ALA A 133 28.48 86.38 -34.33
C ALA A 133 28.33 84.86 -34.10
N ILE A 134 29.35 84.07 -34.48
CA ILE A 134 29.42 82.64 -34.17
C ILE A 134 29.43 82.43 -32.64
N ALA A 135 30.26 83.17 -31.90
CA ALA A 135 30.32 83.08 -30.45
C ALA A 135 28.98 83.46 -29.78
N ALA A 136 28.26 84.46 -30.30
CA ALA A 136 26.94 84.83 -29.81
C ALA A 136 25.91 83.70 -30.03
N LEU A 137 25.89 83.09 -31.22
CA LEU A 137 25.00 81.96 -31.52
C LEU A 137 25.29 80.72 -30.68
N GLU A 138 26.57 80.43 -30.39
CA GLU A 138 26.94 79.38 -29.45
C GLU A 138 26.50 79.73 -28.02
N GLY A 139 26.63 80.99 -27.59
CA GLY A 139 26.13 81.46 -26.30
C GLY A 139 24.62 81.30 -26.13
N GLU A 140 23.83 81.69 -27.14
CA GLU A 140 22.37 81.48 -27.16
C GLU A 140 21.99 80.00 -27.10
N TYR A 141 22.78 79.12 -27.73
CA TYR A 141 22.57 77.69 -27.67
C TYR A 141 22.82 77.11 -26.28
N GLU A 142 23.89 77.54 -25.61
CA GLU A 142 24.16 77.17 -24.21
C GLU A 142 23.07 77.69 -23.26
N GLU A 143 22.48 78.87 -23.52
CA GLU A 143 21.31 79.36 -22.77
C GLU A 143 20.07 78.49 -22.98
N MET A 144 19.81 78.07 -24.23
CA MET A 144 18.72 77.13 -24.54
C MET A 144 18.94 75.78 -23.83
N TRP A 145 20.18 75.28 -23.82
CA TRP A 145 20.54 74.06 -23.10
C TRP A 145 20.28 74.20 -21.60
N ALA A 146 20.76 75.27 -20.96
CA ALA A 146 20.58 75.50 -19.53
C ALA A 146 19.10 75.62 -19.15
N ARG A 147 18.29 76.26 -19.99
CA ARG A 147 16.84 76.41 -19.79
C ARG A 147 16.10 75.07 -19.83
N ASP A 148 16.42 74.23 -20.80
CA ASP A 148 15.85 72.88 -20.91
C ASP A 148 16.24 71.99 -19.71
N VAL A 149 17.51 72.05 -19.28
CA VAL A 149 17.97 71.33 -18.09
C VAL A 149 17.23 71.78 -16.84
N ALA A 150 17.00 73.08 -16.67
CA ALA A 150 16.23 73.63 -15.56
C ALA A 150 14.76 73.17 -15.59
N ALA A 151 14.12 73.21 -16.78
CA ALA A 151 12.75 72.74 -16.97
C ALA A 151 12.59 71.24 -16.62
N MET A 152 13.48 70.39 -17.13
CA MET A 152 13.47 68.96 -16.86
C MET A 152 13.79 68.61 -15.40
N SER A 153 14.67 69.37 -14.76
CA SER A 153 14.97 69.23 -13.32
C SER A 153 13.76 69.60 -12.47
N GLY A 154 13.07 70.68 -12.83
CA GLY A 154 11.81 71.09 -12.23
C GLY A 154 10.74 70.01 -12.37
N TYR A 155 10.54 69.48 -13.57
CA TYR A 155 9.63 68.37 -13.84
C TYR A 155 9.93 67.15 -12.97
N TYR A 156 11.19 66.70 -12.94
CA TYR A 156 11.62 65.56 -12.16
C TYR A 156 11.34 65.75 -10.67
N SER A 157 11.66 66.94 -10.13
CA SER A 157 11.42 67.24 -8.72
C SER A 157 9.93 67.25 -8.37
N GLY A 158 9.09 67.87 -9.21
CA GLY A 158 7.64 67.93 -9.03
C GLY A 158 6.97 66.57 -9.16
N ALA A 159 7.31 65.81 -10.20
CA ALA A 159 6.80 64.46 -10.40
C ALA A 159 7.25 63.50 -9.29
N SER A 160 8.50 63.61 -8.83
CA SER A 160 9.02 62.79 -7.71
C SER A 160 8.33 63.14 -6.40
N ALA A 161 8.06 64.42 -6.14
CA ALA A 161 7.31 64.86 -4.96
C ALA A 161 5.86 64.36 -4.99
N ALA A 162 5.19 64.43 -6.15
CA ALA A 162 3.84 63.90 -6.31
C ALA A 162 3.79 62.37 -6.12
N ALA A 163 4.78 61.65 -6.66
CA ALA A 163 4.91 60.22 -6.47
C ALA A 163 5.18 59.85 -5.00
N ALA A 164 5.99 60.62 -4.28
CA ALA A 164 6.24 60.42 -2.85
C ALA A 164 5.03 60.75 -1.97
N GLY A 165 4.11 61.59 -2.46
CA GLY A 165 2.85 61.93 -1.80
C GLY A 165 1.77 60.85 -1.93
N LEU A 166 2.01 59.80 -2.72
CA LEU A 166 1.18 58.60 -2.69
C LEU A 166 1.53 57.79 -1.44
N SER A 167 0.54 57.55 -0.58
CA SER A 167 0.68 56.55 0.48
C SER A 167 1.14 55.24 -0.15
N PRO A 168 2.20 54.57 0.36
CA PRO A 168 2.56 53.25 -0.12
C PRO A 168 1.32 52.39 -0.07
N ALA A 169 1.00 51.70 -1.17
CA ALA A 169 0.02 50.62 -1.10
C ALA A 169 0.50 49.71 0.03
N GLN A 170 -0.25 49.66 1.14
CA GLN A 170 0.00 48.69 2.19
C GLN A 170 0.23 47.36 1.50
N THR A 171 1.31 46.66 1.85
CA THR A 171 1.54 45.36 1.21
C THR A 171 0.29 44.52 1.42
N LEU A 172 -0.01 43.59 0.50
CA LEU A 172 -1.17 42.71 0.69
C LEU A 172 -1.15 42.04 2.08
N GLN A 173 0.05 41.78 2.60
CA GLN A 173 0.26 41.26 3.96
C GLN A 173 -0.14 42.24 5.06
N ASP A 174 0.18 43.54 4.93
CA ASP A 174 -0.24 44.58 5.88
C ASP A 174 -1.76 44.80 5.84
N LEU A 175 -2.35 44.77 4.64
CA LEU A 175 -3.80 44.86 4.44
C LEU A 175 -4.52 43.66 5.10
N LEU A 176 -3.99 42.45 4.90
CA LEU A 176 -4.55 41.24 5.51
C LEU A 176 -4.37 41.21 7.03
N ALA A 177 -3.24 41.71 7.54
CA ALA A 177 -2.98 41.82 8.97
C ALA A 177 -3.89 42.87 9.65
N GLY A 178 -4.30 43.90 8.91
CA GLY A 178 -5.22 44.95 9.36
C GLY A 178 -6.71 44.59 9.29
N LEU A 179 -7.08 43.45 8.69
CA LEU A 179 -8.48 43.01 8.62
C LEU A 179 -9.06 42.85 10.03
N PRO A 180 -10.26 43.37 10.31
CA PRO A 180 -10.91 43.13 11.59
C PRO A 180 -11.33 41.67 11.76
N ASN A 181 -11.63 41.30 12.99
CA ASN A 181 -12.28 40.03 13.27
C ASN A 181 -13.75 40.08 12.83
N LEU A 182 -14.14 39.18 11.94
CA LEU A 182 -15.50 38.97 11.49
C LEU A 182 -16.10 37.78 12.26
N GLY A 183 -16.82 38.09 13.36
CA GLY A 183 -17.46 37.10 14.23
C GLY A 183 -17.29 37.44 15.71
N VAL A 184 -18.05 36.74 16.56
CA VAL A 184 -18.16 37.04 18.00
C VAL A 184 -17.13 36.23 18.80
N GLY A 185 -16.59 36.83 19.87
CA GLY A 185 -15.75 36.13 20.84
C GLY A 185 -14.30 35.90 20.41
N ASN A 186 -13.85 36.53 19.32
CA ASN A 186 -12.45 36.50 18.90
C ASN A 186 -11.56 37.34 19.84
N LYS A 187 -10.39 36.83 20.24
CA LYS A 187 -9.48 37.44 21.23
C LYS A 187 -8.03 37.45 20.73
N ASN A 188 -7.23 38.41 21.19
CA ASN A 188 -5.77 38.45 21.04
C ASN A 188 -5.23 38.33 19.59
N GLY A 189 -5.90 38.96 18.62
CA GLY A 189 -5.45 39.03 17.23
C GLY A 189 -6.47 39.65 16.28
N THR A 190 -6.11 39.76 15.00
CA THR A 190 -6.90 40.36 13.90
C THR A 190 -7.06 39.38 12.75
N GLY A 191 -7.95 39.67 11.79
CA GLY A 191 -8.11 38.91 10.55
C GLY A 191 -8.81 37.55 10.71
N ASN A 192 -9.54 37.32 11.81
CA ASN A 192 -10.31 36.08 11.97
C ASN A 192 -11.65 36.13 11.24
N LEU A 193 -12.04 35.05 10.59
CA LEU A 193 -13.37 34.83 10.00
C LEU A 193 -14.05 33.65 10.71
N GLY A 194 -15.01 33.94 11.59
CA GLY A 194 -15.71 32.97 12.43
C GLY A 194 -15.67 33.36 13.92
N ASN A 195 -16.15 32.47 14.79
CA ASN A 195 -16.41 32.77 16.20
C ASN A 195 -15.41 32.10 17.16
N GLY A 196 -15.14 32.75 18.28
CA GLY A 196 -14.43 32.16 19.42
C GLY A 196 -12.96 31.82 19.18
N ASN A 197 -12.29 32.47 18.22
CA ASN A 197 -10.87 32.24 17.96
C ASN A 197 -9.98 33.04 18.92
N THR A 198 -8.85 32.49 19.31
CA THR A 198 -7.78 33.17 20.08
C THR A 198 -6.53 33.22 19.21
N GLY A 199 -6.01 34.41 18.92
CA GLY A 199 -4.97 34.63 17.89
C GLY A 199 -5.55 35.31 16.64
N GLY A 200 -4.81 35.32 15.53
CA GLY A 200 -5.17 36.02 14.30
C GLY A 200 -5.19 35.15 13.03
N GLN A 201 -5.80 35.67 11.97
CA GLN A 201 -5.83 35.08 10.63
C GLN A 201 -6.49 33.68 10.56
N ASN A 202 -7.37 33.34 11.50
CA ASN A 202 -8.06 32.05 11.49
C ASN A 202 -9.36 32.09 10.66
N ILE A 203 -9.67 31.00 9.95
CA ILE A 203 -10.93 30.79 9.24
C ILE A 203 -11.66 29.62 9.90
N GLY A 204 -12.85 29.86 10.44
CA GLY A 204 -13.66 28.89 11.19
C GLY A 204 -13.76 29.22 12.68
N ASN A 205 -14.07 28.23 13.52
CA ASN A 205 -14.50 28.46 14.90
C ASN A 205 -13.59 27.80 15.94
N GLY A 206 -13.38 28.48 17.07
CA GLY A 206 -12.74 27.89 18.25
C GLY A 206 -11.26 27.54 18.09
N ASN A 207 -10.54 28.20 17.18
CA ASN A 207 -9.10 27.97 16.99
C ASN A 207 -8.28 28.75 18.03
N ASN A 208 -7.16 28.19 18.49
CA ASN A 208 -6.21 28.80 19.40
C ASN A 208 -4.81 28.84 18.79
N GLY A 209 -4.38 30.02 18.32
CA GLY A 209 -3.15 30.26 17.56
C GLY A 209 -3.45 31.02 16.27
N ASN A 210 -2.51 31.01 15.32
CA ASN A 210 -2.59 31.85 14.12
C ASN A 210 -2.73 31.05 12.82
N GLY A 211 -3.49 31.58 11.86
CA GLY A 211 -3.52 31.06 10.49
C GLY A 211 -4.17 29.68 10.33
N ASN A 212 -5.05 29.27 11.24
CA ASN A 212 -5.72 27.98 11.16
C ASN A 212 -6.99 28.06 10.29
N VAL A 213 -7.29 27.00 9.55
CA VAL A 213 -8.50 26.84 8.73
C VAL A 213 -9.30 25.64 9.24
N GLY A 214 -10.57 25.82 9.57
CA GLY A 214 -11.44 24.82 10.18
C GLY A 214 -11.71 25.10 11.66
N GLY A 215 -11.86 24.06 12.49
CA GLY A 215 -12.39 24.23 13.85
C GLY A 215 -11.62 23.53 14.96
N GLY A 216 -11.52 24.18 16.13
CA GLY A 216 -10.96 23.57 17.33
C GLY A 216 -9.47 23.22 17.24
N ASN A 217 -8.71 23.90 16.37
CA ASN A 217 -7.27 23.66 16.25
C ASN A 217 -6.49 24.42 17.33
N ALA A 218 -5.39 23.85 17.83
CA ALA A 218 -4.47 24.48 18.77
C ALA A 218 -3.05 24.52 18.19
N GLY A 219 -2.45 25.71 18.09
CA GLY A 219 -1.20 25.97 17.39
C GLY A 219 -1.43 26.75 16.08
N ASN A 220 -0.51 26.65 15.13
CA ASN A 220 -0.47 27.54 13.97
C ASN A 220 -0.60 26.79 12.64
N LEU A 221 -1.17 27.44 11.62
CA LEU A 221 -1.19 26.97 10.24
C LEU A 221 -1.83 25.58 10.05
N ASN A 222 -2.76 25.17 10.92
CA ASN A 222 -3.46 23.89 10.78
C ASN A 222 -4.68 24.03 9.86
N ILE A 223 -4.94 23.02 9.03
CA ILE A 223 -6.08 22.91 8.13
C ILE A 223 -6.92 21.70 8.53
N GLY A 224 -8.24 21.89 8.68
CA GLY A 224 -9.18 20.88 9.16
C GLY A 224 -9.54 21.10 10.63
N SER A 225 -9.80 20.04 11.40
CA SER A 225 -10.36 20.20 12.75
C SER A 225 -9.66 19.37 13.83
N GLY A 226 -9.59 19.93 15.03
CA GLY A 226 -9.06 19.25 16.22
C GLY A 226 -7.56 18.96 16.17
N ASN A 227 -6.81 19.65 15.31
CA ASN A 227 -5.37 19.45 15.21
C ASN A 227 -4.61 20.22 16.31
N GLN A 228 -3.51 19.66 16.79
CA GLN A 228 -2.59 20.29 17.74
C GLN A 228 -1.20 20.41 17.13
N GLY A 229 -0.53 21.56 17.25
CA GLY A 229 0.81 21.79 16.72
C GLY A 229 0.84 22.71 15.50
N VAL A 230 1.82 22.54 14.61
CA VAL A 230 2.04 23.43 13.46
C VAL A 230 1.92 22.72 12.12
N GLY A 231 1.11 23.28 11.22
CA GLY A 231 1.08 22.88 9.81
C GLY A 231 0.33 21.57 9.52
N ASN A 232 -0.48 21.05 10.46
CA ASN A 232 -1.21 19.81 10.22
C ASN A 232 -2.35 20.02 9.22
N THR A 233 -2.62 19.02 8.38
CA THR A 233 -3.75 19.01 7.45
C THR A 233 -4.61 17.76 7.69
N GLY A 234 -5.91 17.94 7.90
CA GLY A 234 -6.86 16.87 8.17
C GLY A 234 -7.43 16.96 9.60
N PHE A 235 -7.59 15.82 10.27
CA PHE A 235 -8.36 15.78 11.52
C PHE A 235 -7.61 15.11 12.67
N GLY A 236 -7.63 15.74 13.85
CA GLY A 236 -7.15 15.14 15.10
C GLY A 236 -5.65 14.83 15.11
N ASN A 237 -4.84 15.49 14.27
CA ASN A 237 -3.40 15.27 14.26
C ASN A 237 -2.71 16.02 15.40
N ILE A 238 -1.70 15.41 16.03
CA ILE A 238 -0.88 16.00 17.08
C ILE A 238 0.56 16.10 16.58
N GLY A 239 1.03 17.33 16.38
CA GLY A 239 2.39 17.66 15.98
C GLY A 239 3.41 17.40 17.10
N ALA A 240 4.70 17.30 16.74
CA ALA A 240 5.81 17.18 17.69
C ALA A 240 6.08 18.44 18.55
N GLY A 241 5.17 19.42 18.53
CA GLY A 241 5.27 20.68 19.26
C GLY A 241 4.45 21.80 18.59
N THR A 242 4.36 22.95 19.26
CA THR A 242 3.60 24.14 18.80
C THR A 242 4.43 25.16 18.02
N THR A 243 5.74 24.92 17.86
CA THR A 243 6.67 25.86 17.20
C THR A 243 7.49 25.26 16.06
N ASN A 244 7.68 23.93 16.03
CA ASN A 244 8.53 23.30 15.02
C ASN A 244 7.70 22.89 13.78
N PRO A 245 8.05 23.36 12.57
CA PRO A 245 7.36 22.97 11.34
C PRO A 245 7.54 21.48 11.04
N GLY A 246 6.46 20.72 11.21
CA GLY A 246 6.45 19.28 11.04
C GLY A 246 5.06 18.71 10.85
N GLY A 247 4.14 19.45 10.23
CA GLY A 247 2.74 19.09 10.09
C GLY A 247 2.50 17.69 9.56
N ASN A 248 1.53 17.00 10.14
CA ASN A 248 1.04 15.71 9.66
C ASN A 248 -0.12 15.92 8.68
N VAL A 249 -0.28 15.02 7.71
CA VAL A 249 -1.35 15.04 6.73
C VAL A 249 -2.21 13.79 6.89
N GLY A 250 -3.52 13.95 7.06
CA GLY A 250 -4.49 12.87 7.23
C GLY A 250 -5.15 12.90 8.61
N PHE A 251 -5.28 11.75 9.26
CA PHE A 251 -6.15 11.61 10.44
C PHE A 251 -5.43 10.96 11.62
N GLY A 252 -5.52 11.58 12.80
CA GLY A 252 -5.09 10.98 14.06
C GLY A 252 -3.59 10.66 14.14
N ASN A 253 -2.75 11.32 13.35
CA ASN A 253 -1.31 11.09 13.40
C ASN A 253 -0.68 11.83 14.59
N ILE A 254 0.33 11.24 15.23
CA ILE A 254 1.08 11.80 16.35
C ILE A 254 2.56 11.89 15.97
N GLY A 255 3.18 13.05 16.19
CA GLY A 255 4.59 13.30 15.86
C GLY A 255 4.72 14.25 14.68
N SER A 256 5.59 13.97 13.70
CA SER A 256 5.90 14.95 12.64
C SER A 256 6.00 14.38 11.23
N ARG A 257 5.46 15.08 10.24
CA ARG A 257 5.58 14.76 8.80
C ARG A 257 5.04 13.37 8.46
N ASN A 258 4.05 12.89 9.20
CA ASN A 258 3.35 11.66 8.86
C ASN A 258 2.28 11.92 7.80
N LEU A 259 2.07 10.97 6.89
CA LEU A 259 1.04 10.99 5.85
C LEU A 259 0.14 9.76 5.99
N GLY A 260 -1.16 9.97 6.17
CA GLY A 260 -2.15 8.89 6.27
C GLY A 260 -2.86 8.89 7.62
N PHE A 261 -3.01 7.72 8.24
CA PHE A 261 -3.95 7.53 9.36
C PHE A 261 -3.27 6.86 10.56
N GLY A 262 -3.41 7.45 11.74
CA GLY A 262 -3.03 6.83 13.02
C GLY A 262 -1.55 6.49 13.15
N ASN A 263 -0.66 7.19 12.44
CA ASN A 263 0.78 6.96 12.55
C ASN A 263 1.35 7.66 13.78
N VAL A 264 2.31 7.03 14.46
CA VAL A 264 3.01 7.58 15.64
C VAL A 264 4.51 7.61 15.38
N GLY A 265 5.09 8.81 15.38
CA GLY A 265 6.51 9.03 15.10
C GLY A 265 6.75 10.07 14.02
N ALA A 266 7.77 9.89 13.19
CA ALA A 266 8.09 10.84 12.13
C ALA A 266 8.22 10.21 10.74
N TYR A 267 7.82 10.95 9.70
CA TYR A 267 7.98 10.54 8.30
C TYR A 267 7.28 9.23 7.91
N ASN A 268 6.30 8.76 8.69
CA ASN A 268 5.58 7.54 8.35
C ASN A 268 4.54 7.81 7.26
N ILE A 269 4.37 6.87 6.34
CA ILE A 269 3.40 6.93 5.25
C ILE A 269 2.49 5.71 5.31
N GLY A 270 1.17 5.92 5.33
CA GLY A 270 0.17 4.86 5.35
C GLY A 270 -0.62 4.83 6.66
N PHE A 271 -0.82 3.64 7.23
CA PHE A 271 -1.80 3.42 8.30
C PHE A 271 -1.17 2.72 9.50
N GLY A 272 -1.34 3.30 10.69
CA GLY A 272 -1.03 2.63 11.96
C GLY A 272 0.44 2.28 12.16
N ASN A 273 1.36 3.00 11.51
CA ASN A 273 2.79 2.75 11.71
C ASN A 273 3.26 3.41 13.01
N THR A 274 4.05 2.69 13.81
CA THR A 274 4.49 3.13 15.15
C THR A 274 5.95 2.74 15.41
N GLY A 275 6.56 3.27 16.47
CA GLY A 275 7.83 2.76 16.98
C GLY A 275 7.62 1.63 17.99
N PRO A 276 8.72 1.00 18.46
CA PRO A 276 8.63 -0.05 19.47
C PRO A 276 7.97 0.51 20.74
N ASN A 277 7.04 -0.24 21.33
CA ASN A 277 6.33 0.14 22.57
C ASN A 277 5.65 1.52 22.50
N GLY A 278 5.11 1.92 21.34
CA GLY A 278 4.44 3.21 21.17
C GLY A 278 5.40 4.42 21.13
N SER A 279 6.71 4.17 21.03
CA SER A 279 7.71 5.21 20.81
C SER A 279 7.62 5.79 19.39
N LEU A 280 8.35 6.87 19.12
CA LEU A 280 8.39 7.50 17.79
C LEU A 280 9.11 6.57 16.80
N GLY A 281 8.35 5.84 15.99
CA GLY A 281 8.88 5.06 14.86
C GLY A 281 9.05 5.94 13.64
N ASN A 282 10.16 5.82 12.93
CA ASN A 282 10.47 6.74 11.85
C ASN A 282 10.48 6.07 10.49
N ALA A 283 9.96 6.78 9.48
CA ALA A 283 10.07 6.43 8.06
C ALA A 283 9.51 5.04 7.68
N ASN A 284 8.50 4.55 8.39
CA ASN A 284 7.79 3.34 7.98
C ASN A 284 6.79 3.67 6.86
N GLN A 285 6.67 2.78 5.87
CA GLN A 285 5.76 2.92 4.73
C GLN A 285 4.85 1.69 4.62
N GLY A 286 3.54 1.90 4.64
CA GLY A 286 2.53 0.86 4.52
C GLY A 286 1.64 0.74 5.77
N PHE A 287 1.39 -0.49 6.23
CA PHE A 287 0.32 -0.77 7.19
C PHE A 287 0.86 -1.46 8.46
N GLY A 288 0.64 -0.86 9.63
CA GLY A 288 0.86 -1.53 10.92
C GLY A 288 2.31 -1.93 11.20
N ASN A 289 3.29 -1.22 10.63
CA ASN A 289 4.69 -1.52 10.93
C ASN A 289 5.08 -0.95 12.30
N THR A 290 5.87 -1.71 13.07
CA THR A 290 6.38 -1.33 14.38
C THR A 290 7.91 -1.25 14.33
N GLY A 291 8.49 -0.08 14.59
CA GLY A 291 9.94 0.14 14.51
C GLY A 291 10.31 1.28 13.58
N SER A 292 11.31 1.12 12.70
CA SER A 292 11.76 2.20 11.81
C SER A 292 12.20 1.72 10.43
N GLY A 293 11.92 2.50 9.39
CA GLY A 293 12.35 2.23 8.02
C GLY A 293 11.76 0.97 7.39
N ASN A 294 10.65 0.44 7.92
CA ASN A 294 10.02 -0.74 7.35
C ASN A 294 9.10 -0.38 6.18
N ILE A 295 9.06 -1.21 5.15
CA ILE A 295 8.20 -1.05 3.96
C ILE A 295 7.30 -2.28 3.82
N GLY A 296 5.99 -2.10 3.73
CA GLY A 296 5.00 -3.17 3.58
C GLY A 296 4.04 -3.25 4.77
N GLY A 297 3.75 -4.45 5.27
CA GLY A 297 2.71 -4.68 6.27
C GLY A 297 3.13 -5.50 7.48
N GLY A 298 2.84 -5.01 8.70
CA GLY A 298 3.00 -5.78 9.94
C GLY A 298 4.45 -6.17 10.27
N ASN A 299 5.44 -5.43 9.77
CA ASN A 299 6.83 -5.71 10.10
C ASN A 299 7.20 -5.13 11.47
N THR A 300 8.00 -5.87 12.25
CA THR A 300 8.52 -5.46 13.56
C THR A 300 10.04 -5.40 13.53
N GLY A 301 10.61 -4.22 13.80
CA GLY A 301 12.07 -3.98 13.85
C GLY A 301 12.51 -2.88 12.89
N ILE A 302 13.70 -3.01 12.30
CA ILE A 302 14.33 -1.95 11.49
C ILE A 302 14.59 -2.41 10.05
N GLY A 303 14.17 -1.62 9.08
CA GLY A 303 14.59 -1.79 7.68
C GLY A 303 14.03 -3.03 6.98
N ASN A 304 12.93 -3.61 7.46
CA ASN A 304 12.32 -4.77 6.82
C ASN A 304 11.47 -4.37 5.62
N ILE A 305 11.49 -5.17 4.56
CA ILE A 305 10.67 -5.01 3.36
C ILE A 305 9.79 -6.24 3.18
N GLY A 306 8.47 -6.08 3.14
CA GLY A 306 7.50 -7.15 2.90
C GLY A 306 6.44 -7.26 3.99
N PHE A 307 6.08 -8.49 4.39
CA PHE A 307 4.94 -8.73 5.28
C PHE A 307 5.27 -9.62 6.48
N GLY A 308 4.92 -9.15 7.69
CA GLY A 308 5.00 -9.96 8.90
C GLY A 308 6.42 -10.36 9.32
N ASN A 309 7.44 -9.60 8.93
CA ASN A 309 8.82 -9.90 9.31
C ASN A 309 9.13 -9.38 10.71
N THR A 310 9.83 -10.17 11.52
CA THR A 310 10.30 -9.82 12.86
C THR A 310 11.82 -9.85 12.92
N GLY A 311 12.43 -8.71 13.29
CA GLY A 311 13.88 -8.49 13.36
C GLY A 311 14.33 -7.38 12.41
N ASN A 312 15.55 -7.41 11.87
CA ASN A 312 16.11 -6.28 11.12
C ASN A 312 16.60 -6.65 9.72
N ASN A 313 16.40 -5.76 8.75
CA ASN A 313 16.87 -5.87 7.37
C ASN A 313 16.39 -7.14 6.64
N ASN A 314 15.20 -7.63 6.97
CA ASN A 314 14.62 -8.80 6.31
C ASN A 314 13.85 -8.38 5.05
N ILE A 315 13.95 -9.15 3.97
CA ILE A 315 13.20 -8.93 2.72
C ILE A 315 12.35 -10.15 2.41
N GLY A 316 11.04 -10.05 2.63
CA GLY A 316 10.07 -11.08 2.23
C GLY A 316 8.89 -11.24 3.18
N ILE A 317 8.49 -12.48 3.47
CA ILE A 317 7.23 -12.77 4.18
C ILE A 317 7.48 -13.70 5.38
N GLY A 318 7.04 -13.27 6.57
CA GLY A 318 7.02 -14.09 7.80
C GLY A 318 8.39 -14.41 8.41
N LEU A 319 9.44 -13.71 7.99
CA LEU A 319 10.81 -13.98 8.41
C LEU A 319 11.02 -13.60 9.88
N THR A 320 11.75 -14.42 10.63
CA THR A 320 12.14 -14.14 12.02
C THR A 320 13.65 -14.25 12.16
N GLY A 321 14.32 -13.14 12.48
CA GLY A 321 15.78 -13.03 12.57
C GLY A 321 16.28 -11.73 11.92
N ASN A 322 17.56 -11.66 11.56
CA ASN A 322 18.14 -10.48 10.90
C ASN A 322 18.74 -10.86 9.54
N ASN A 323 18.68 -9.93 8.58
CA ASN A 323 19.29 -10.04 7.26
C ASN A 323 18.82 -11.26 6.44
N GLN A 324 17.58 -11.69 6.66
CA GLN A 324 16.98 -12.81 5.94
C GLN A 324 16.32 -12.32 4.65
N VAL A 325 16.35 -13.14 3.61
CA VAL A 325 15.62 -12.88 2.37
C VAL A 325 14.84 -14.13 1.99
N GLY A 326 13.55 -13.98 1.69
CA GLY A 326 12.69 -15.08 1.24
C GLY A 326 11.34 -15.15 1.95
N ILE A 327 10.73 -16.33 1.92
CA ILE A 327 9.44 -16.57 2.57
C ILE A 327 9.68 -17.61 3.65
N ASN A 328 9.35 -17.30 4.90
CA ASN A 328 9.28 -18.30 5.95
C ASN A 328 7.85 -18.84 5.97
N LEU A 329 7.72 -20.11 5.60
CA LEU A 329 6.42 -20.79 5.48
C LEU A 329 5.97 -21.44 6.79
N ALA A 330 6.83 -21.41 7.83
CA ALA A 330 6.48 -21.92 9.14
C ALA A 330 5.31 -21.12 9.73
N GLY A 331 4.18 -21.80 9.95
CA GLY A 331 2.96 -21.22 10.52
C GLY A 331 2.12 -20.34 9.59
N LEU A 332 2.62 -19.99 8.40
CA LEU A 332 1.89 -19.15 7.43
C LEU A 332 0.97 -19.95 6.51
N LEU A 333 1.45 -21.11 6.01
CA LEU A 333 0.73 -21.93 5.03
C LEU A 333 0.54 -23.37 5.47
N ASN A 334 0.94 -23.71 6.70
CA ASN A 334 0.54 -24.95 7.35
C ASN A 334 -0.50 -24.64 8.41
N SER A 335 -1.58 -25.43 8.48
CA SER A 335 -2.62 -25.34 9.52
C SER A 335 -2.54 -26.56 10.44
N GLY A 336 -2.73 -26.37 11.74
CA GLY A 336 -2.51 -27.40 12.76
C GLY A 336 -1.06 -27.45 13.28
N SER A 337 -0.64 -28.56 13.90
CA SER A 337 0.60 -28.64 14.68
C SER A 337 1.61 -29.65 14.14
N GLY A 338 2.91 -29.37 14.31
CA GLY A 338 3.98 -30.32 13.97
C GLY A 338 4.20 -30.57 12.47
N ASN A 339 3.56 -29.80 11.58
CA ASN A 339 3.74 -29.96 10.13
C ASN A 339 5.07 -29.38 9.64
N ILE A 340 5.75 -30.10 8.76
CA ILE A 340 7.01 -29.71 8.11
C ILE A 340 6.78 -29.62 6.59
N GLY A 341 7.14 -28.49 5.97
CA GLY A 341 6.96 -28.26 4.53
C GLY A 341 5.90 -27.19 4.23
N PHE A 342 5.07 -27.40 3.21
CA PHE A 342 4.19 -26.37 2.64
C PHE A 342 2.75 -26.83 2.42
N GLY A 343 1.77 -26.00 2.80
CA GLY A 343 0.36 -26.27 2.47
C GLY A 343 -0.26 -27.42 3.25
N ASN A 344 0.40 -27.92 4.31
CA ASN A 344 -0.07 -29.06 5.07
C ASN A 344 -1.15 -28.65 6.08
N SER A 345 -2.18 -29.48 6.26
CA SER A 345 -3.28 -29.25 7.20
C SER A 345 -3.46 -30.44 8.13
N GLY A 346 -3.58 -30.19 9.44
CA GLY A 346 -3.71 -31.22 10.47
C GLY A 346 -2.41 -31.39 11.27
N THR A 347 -1.99 -32.61 11.56
CA THR A 347 -0.92 -32.89 12.54
C THR A 347 0.24 -33.69 11.95
N HIS A 348 1.48 -33.31 12.29
CA HIS A 348 2.70 -34.08 12.00
C HIS A 348 2.90 -34.53 10.54
N ASN A 349 2.39 -33.76 9.57
CA ASN A 349 2.59 -34.06 8.15
C ASN A 349 3.93 -33.50 7.66
N ILE A 350 4.64 -34.24 6.80
CA ILE A 350 5.92 -33.85 6.21
C ILE A 350 5.79 -33.80 4.68
N GLY A 351 6.08 -32.66 4.07
CA GLY A 351 6.07 -32.48 2.61
C GLY A 351 5.10 -31.40 2.15
N PHE A 352 4.28 -31.68 1.13
CA PHE A 352 3.49 -30.67 0.45
C PHE A 352 2.00 -31.03 0.37
N PHE A 353 1.13 -30.11 0.77
CA PHE A 353 -0.33 -30.23 0.62
C PHE A 353 -0.96 -31.48 1.24
N ASN A 354 -0.32 -32.07 2.25
CA ASN A 354 -0.87 -33.21 2.95
C ASN A 354 -1.98 -32.76 3.92
N SER A 355 -3.00 -33.61 4.11
CA SER A 355 -4.11 -33.33 5.00
C SER A 355 -4.37 -34.48 5.97
N GLY A 356 -4.71 -34.15 7.22
CA GLY A 356 -4.95 -35.14 8.27
C GLY A 356 -3.69 -35.30 9.12
N ASP A 357 -3.26 -36.54 9.37
CA ASP A 357 -2.25 -36.83 10.38
C ASP A 357 -1.13 -37.72 9.83
N GLY A 358 0.13 -37.40 10.16
CA GLY A 358 1.28 -38.30 9.99
C GLY A 358 1.64 -38.68 8.55
N ASN A 359 1.23 -37.91 7.54
CA ASN A 359 1.53 -38.22 6.14
C ASN A 359 2.90 -37.66 5.72
N ILE A 360 3.68 -38.46 5.00
CA ILE A 360 4.96 -38.06 4.41
C ILE A 360 4.86 -38.10 2.89
N GLY A 361 5.05 -36.95 2.23
CA GLY A 361 5.10 -36.84 0.77
C GLY A 361 4.23 -35.70 0.23
N PHE A 362 3.41 -35.97 -0.79
CA PHE A 362 2.65 -34.94 -1.49
C PHE A 362 1.17 -35.27 -1.57
N GLY A 363 0.29 -34.35 -1.18
CA GLY A 363 -1.16 -34.43 -1.43
C GLY A 363 -1.84 -35.65 -0.82
N SER A 364 -1.23 -36.30 0.18
CA SER A 364 -1.83 -37.45 0.85
C SER A 364 -2.85 -36.99 1.89
N SER A 365 -3.89 -37.77 2.07
CA SER A 365 -5.00 -37.51 2.98
C SER A 365 -5.27 -38.71 3.88
N GLY A 366 -5.61 -38.47 5.13
CA GLY A 366 -5.95 -39.54 6.05
C GLY A 366 -5.57 -39.19 7.47
N GLN A 367 -6.33 -39.72 8.41
CA GLN A 367 -6.13 -39.49 9.83
C GLN A 367 -6.03 -40.82 10.55
N ASN A 368 -5.13 -40.91 11.52
CA ASN A 368 -5.19 -41.96 12.52
C ASN A 368 -6.56 -41.91 13.23
N THR A 369 -7.31 -43.00 13.18
CA THR A 369 -8.63 -43.10 13.84
C THR A 369 -8.51 -43.43 15.32
N VAL A 370 -7.33 -43.89 15.75
CA VAL A 370 -7.00 -44.18 17.15
C VAL A 370 -6.23 -43.00 17.73
N ALA A 371 -6.75 -42.40 18.79
CA ALA A 371 -6.16 -41.20 19.41
C ALA A 371 -4.71 -41.39 19.87
N ALA A 372 -4.35 -42.60 20.33
CA ALA A 372 -3.00 -42.94 20.78
C ALA A 372 -1.97 -43.02 19.65
N ASP A 373 -2.44 -43.10 18.40
CA ASP A 373 -1.60 -43.20 17.21
C ASP A 373 -1.52 -41.87 16.44
N LEU A 374 -2.17 -40.82 16.93
CA LEU A 374 -2.07 -39.48 16.35
C LEU A 374 -0.60 -39.01 16.35
N GLY A 375 -0.14 -38.55 15.20
CA GLY A 375 1.24 -38.13 14.95
C GLY A 375 2.17 -39.24 14.46
N LYS A 376 1.74 -40.50 14.47
CA LYS A 376 2.51 -41.61 13.90
C LYS A 376 2.37 -41.66 12.38
N LEU A 377 3.33 -42.33 11.73
CA LEU A 377 3.37 -42.47 10.29
C LEU A 377 2.06 -43.10 9.75
N GLN A 378 1.33 -42.31 8.98
CA GLN A 378 0.06 -42.70 8.36
C GLN A 378 0.24 -43.18 6.92
N SER A 379 1.04 -42.47 6.13
CA SER A 379 1.26 -42.78 4.72
C SER A 379 2.60 -42.23 4.24
N ILE A 380 3.22 -42.93 3.28
CA ILE A 380 4.39 -42.44 2.55
C ILE A 380 4.08 -42.40 1.05
N GLY A 381 4.27 -41.24 0.42
CA GLY A 381 4.25 -41.08 -1.03
C GLY A 381 3.29 -40.00 -1.52
N PHE A 382 2.57 -40.27 -2.62
CA PHE A 382 1.85 -39.24 -3.36
C PHE A 382 0.37 -39.57 -3.45
N GLY A 383 -0.50 -38.66 -3.02
CA GLY A 383 -1.94 -38.75 -3.24
C GLY A 383 -2.61 -39.98 -2.62
N ASN A 384 -2.04 -40.54 -1.55
CA ASN A 384 -2.68 -41.68 -0.87
C ASN A 384 -3.86 -41.17 -0.01
N SER A 385 -4.88 -42.01 0.15
CA SER A 385 -6.04 -41.73 1.01
C SER A 385 -6.32 -42.90 1.96
N GLY A 386 -6.62 -42.61 3.23
CA GLY A 386 -6.88 -43.64 4.25
C GLY A 386 -5.67 -43.91 5.13
N PHE A 387 -5.42 -45.17 5.52
CA PHE A 387 -4.48 -45.55 6.59
C PHE A 387 -3.39 -46.51 6.12
N GLY A 388 -2.13 -46.28 6.51
CA GLY A 388 -1.02 -47.21 6.31
C GLY A 388 -0.61 -47.44 4.85
N ASN A 389 -0.93 -46.52 3.94
CA ASN A 389 -0.64 -46.71 2.50
C ASN A 389 0.77 -46.22 2.13
N ILE A 390 1.48 -46.98 1.29
CA ILE A 390 2.80 -46.61 0.77
C ILE A 390 2.79 -46.64 -0.76
N GLY A 391 3.22 -45.53 -1.38
CA GLY A 391 3.33 -45.40 -2.83
C GLY A 391 2.45 -44.28 -3.39
N PHE A 392 1.74 -44.53 -4.49
CA PHE A 392 1.07 -43.49 -5.27
C PHE A 392 -0.42 -43.78 -5.44
N GLY A 393 -1.28 -42.83 -5.06
CA GLY A 393 -2.71 -42.87 -5.39
C GLY A 393 -3.48 -44.05 -4.77
N ASN A 394 -2.97 -44.65 -3.69
CA ASN A 394 -3.66 -45.76 -3.05
C ASN A 394 -4.79 -45.25 -2.14
N ALA A 395 -5.90 -46.00 -2.06
CA ALA A 395 -7.06 -45.67 -1.25
C ALA A 395 -7.44 -46.84 -0.32
N GLY A 396 -7.75 -46.55 0.94
CA GLY A 396 -8.16 -47.54 1.93
C GLY A 396 -7.06 -47.83 2.95
N GLN A 397 -6.82 -49.11 3.29
CA GLN A 397 -5.93 -49.49 4.39
C GLN A 397 -4.75 -50.38 3.97
N GLY A 398 -3.52 -49.97 4.29
CA GLY A 398 -2.35 -50.82 4.25
C GLY A 398 -1.88 -51.22 2.85
N ASN A 399 -2.21 -50.46 1.80
CA ASN A 399 -1.85 -50.82 0.43
C ASN A 399 -0.42 -50.36 0.08
N PHE A 400 0.26 -51.13 -0.76
CA PHE A 400 1.63 -50.86 -1.22
C PHE A 400 1.68 -50.82 -2.76
N GLY A 401 2.21 -49.74 -3.34
CA GLY A 401 2.41 -49.60 -4.78
C GLY A 401 1.58 -48.47 -5.38
N PHE A 402 0.88 -48.70 -6.49
CA PHE A 402 0.24 -47.66 -7.30
C PHE A 402 -1.25 -47.92 -7.50
N GLY A 403 -2.10 -46.95 -7.16
CA GLY A 403 -3.51 -46.94 -7.53
C GLY A 403 -4.34 -48.09 -6.94
N ASN A 404 -3.90 -48.70 -5.84
CA ASN A 404 -4.64 -49.80 -5.23
C ASN A 404 -5.79 -49.28 -4.34
N GLY A 405 -6.93 -49.95 -4.36
CA GLY A 405 -8.11 -49.64 -3.55
C GLY A 405 -8.51 -50.78 -2.62
N GLY A 406 -8.86 -50.47 -1.38
CA GLY A 406 -9.32 -51.47 -0.39
C GLY A 406 -8.27 -51.76 0.67
N GLN A 407 -8.03 -53.03 1.00
CA GLN A 407 -7.18 -53.42 2.13
C GLN A 407 -6.02 -54.31 1.72
N LEU A 408 -4.83 -53.98 2.20
CA LEU A 408 -3.64 -54.82 2.14
C LEU A 408 -3.30 -55.32 0.72
N ASN A 409 -3.48 -54.52 -0.32
CA ASN A 409 -3.08 -54.88 -1.68
C ASN A 409 -1.64 -54.46 -1.98
N THR A 410 -0.93 -55.24 -2.79
CA THR A 410 0.44 -54.94 -3.25
C THR A 410 0.53 -54.94 -4.78
N GLY A 411 1.04 -53.87 -5.38
CA GLY A 411 1.28 -53.77 -6.82
C GLY A 411 0.55 -52.60 -7.47
N PHE A 412 -0.13 -52.82 -8.58
CA PHE A 412 -0.72 -51.77 -9.42
C PHE A 412 -2.21 -51.99 -9.64
N GLY A 413 -3.04 -51.00 -9.34
CA GLY A 413 -4.45 -50.95 -9.74
C GLY A 413 -5.33 -52.07 -9.16
N ASN A 414 -4.92 -52.72 -8.07
CA ASN A 414 -5.71 -53.78 -7.47
C ASN A 414 -6.87 -53.21 -6.64
N SER A 415 -8.00 -53.91 -6.59
CA SER A 415 -9.16 -53.56 -5.79
C SER A 415 -9.63 -54.70 -4.89
N GLY A 416 -10.04 -54.40 -3.66
CA GLY A 416 -10.51 -55.40 -2.71
C GLY A 416 -9.47 -55.69 -1.63
N VAL A 417 -9.23 -56.95 -1.29
CA VAL A 417 -8.47 -57.36 -0.11
C VAL A 417 -7.31 -58.29 -0.48
N LEU A 418 -6.11 -58.01 0.01
CA LEU A 418 -4.97 -58.92 -0.07
C LEU A 418 -4.59 -59.33 -1.50
N ASN A 419 -4.72 -58.48 -2.51
CA ASN A 419 -4.30 -58.85 -3.88
C ASN A 419 -2.83 -58.47 -4.14
N THR A 420 -2.11 -59.30 -4.90
CA THR A 420 -0.73 -59.04 -5.33
C THR A 420 -0.61 -59.04 -6.85
N GLY A 421 -0.03 -58.00 -7.42
CA GLY A 421 0.27 -57.90 -8.85
C GLY A 421 -0.47 -56.74 -9.52
N PHE A 422 -1.12 -56.98 -10.65
CA PHE A 422 -1.70 -55.92 -11.49
C PHE A 422 -3.21 -56.13 -11.71
N PHE A 423 -4.00 -55.09 -11.48
CA PHE A 423 -5.42 -55.02 -11.85
C PHE A 423 -6.30 -56.16 -11.34
N ASN A 424 -5.94 -56.79 -10.22
CA ASN A 424 -6.76 -57.82 -9.63
C ASN A 424 -7.94 -57.22 -8.85
N SER A 425 -9.06 -57.92 -8.80
CA SER A 425 -10.25 -57.54 -8.03
C SER A 425 -10.74 -58.69 -7.15
N GLY A 426 -11.18 -58.38 -5.93
CA GLY A 426 -11.69 -59.38 -4.98
C GLY A 426 -10.66 -59.69 -3.89
N MET A 427 -10.46 -60.96 -3.56
CA MET A 427 -9.68 -61.37 -2.37
C MET A 427 -8.52 -62.32 -2.70
N ALA A 428 -7.33 -62.00 -2.18
CA ALA A 428 -6.19 -62.91 -2.20
C ALA A 428 -5.81 -63.41 -3.61
N ASN A 429 -5.87 -62.58 -4.65
CA ASN A 429 -5.42 -62.96 -5.99
C ASN A 429 -3.94 -62.61 -6.20
N THR A 430 -3.23 -63.43 -6.97
CA THR A 430 -1.81 -63.23 -7.32
C THR A 430 -1.62 -63.24 -8.82
N GLY A 431 -1.04 -62.19 -9.37
CA GLY A 431 -0.72 -62.07 -10.79
C GLY A 431 -1.47 -60.91 -11.44
N MET A 432 -2.10 -61.11 -12.58
CA MET A 432 -2.71 -60.04 -13.39
C MET A 432 -4.18 -60.31 -13.72
N ASP A 433 -4.99 -59.26 -13.75
CA ASP A 433 -6.36 -59.27 -14.27
C ASP A 433 -7.29 -60.35 -13.67
N ASN A 434 -7.02 -60.82 -12.45
CA ASN A 434 -7.86 -61.83 -11.81
C ASN A 434 -9.05 -61.18 -11.09
N SER A 435 -10.19 -61.86 -11.08
CA SER A 435 -11.40 -61.45 -10.36
C SER A 435 -11.94 -62.58 -9.48
N GLY A 436 -12.45 -62.24 -8.30
CA GLY A 436 -12.94 -63.23 -7.33
C GLY A 436 -11.89 -63.56 -6.27
N THR A 437 -11.70 -64.82 -5.94
CA THR A 437 -10.97 -65.22 -4.73
C THR A 437 -9.89 -66.25 -5.03
N LEU A 438 -8.67 -66.04 -4.53
CA LEU A 438 -7.57 -67.03 -4.59
C LEU A 438 -7.20 -67.48 -5.99
N ASN A 439 -7.16 -66.58 -6.96
CA ASN A 439 -6.66 -66.92 -8.28
C ASN A 439 -5.17 -66.62 -8.43
N THR A 440 -4.44 -67.49 -9.12
CA THR A 440 -3.01 -67.37 -9.36
C THR A 440 -2.71 -67.34 -10.86
N PHE A 441 -1.84 -66.41 -11.27
CA PHE A 441 -1.44 -66.02 -12.63
C PHE A 441 -2.37 -65.00 -13.30
N ASP A 442 -3.00 -65.29 -14.43
CA ASP A 442 -3.52 -64.25 -15.33
C ASP A 442 -4.97 -64.50 -15.75
N GLY A 443 -5.80 -63.46 -15.66
CA GLY A 443 -7.13 -63.41 -16.28
C GLY A 443 -8.14 -64.41 -15.73
N ASN A 444 -7.95 -64.94 -14.52
CA ASN A 444 -8.87 -65.92 -13.95
C ASN A 444 -10.05 -65.25 -13.24
N SER A 445 -11.22 -65.89 -13.26
CA SER A 445 -12.44 -65.45 -12.58
C SER A 445 -13.06 -66.56 -11.73
N GLY A 446 -13.57 -66.23 -10.54
CA GLY A 446 -14.16 -67.21 -9.63
C GLY A 446 -13.20 -67.57 -8.48
N THR A 447 -13.17 -68.83 -8.04
CA THR A 447 -12.51 -69.22 -6.79
C THR A 447 -11.40 -70.27 -6.98
N VAL A 448 -10.22 -70.05 -6.40
CA VAL A 448 -9.15 -71.05 -6.32
C VAL A 448 -8.70 -71.54 -7.71
N ASN A 449 -8.48 -70.66 -8.69
CA ASN A 449 -7.96 -71.07 -10.00
C ASN A 449 -6.44 -70.84 -10.11
N THR A 450 -5.74 -71.72 -10.80
CA THR A 450 -4.30 -71.59 -11.10
C THR A 450 -4.07 -71.71 -12.60
N GLY A 451 -3.60 -70.64 -13.24
CA GLY A 451 -3.22 -70.63 -14.64
C GLY A 451 -3.80 -69.43 -15.39
N PHE A 452 -4.20 -69.60 -16.63
CA PHE A 452 -4.51 -68.48 -17.52
C PHE A 452 -5.97 -68.55 -17.99
N TYR A 453 -6.71 -67.45 -17.87
CA TYR A 453 -8.06 -67.28 -18.42
C TYR A 453 -9.07 -68.33 -17.97
N ASN A 454 -8.96 -68.84 -16.74
CA ASN A 454 -9.93 -69.80 -16.22
C ASN A 454 -11.17 -69.09 -15.65
N SER A 455 -12.34 -69.71 -15.73
CA SER A 455 -13.55 -69.25 -15.06
C SER A 455 -14.20 -70.36 -14.23
N GLY A 456 -14.85 -70.00 -13.13
CA GLY A 456 -15.44 -70.97 -12.19
C GLY A 456 -14.49 -71.30 -11.03
N ASN A 457 -14.55 -72.51 -10.50
CA ASN A 457 -13.89 -72.89 -9.26
C ASN A 457 -12.93 -74.07 -9.41
N PHE A 458 -11.76 -73.98 -8.75
CA PHE A 458 -10.75 -75.05 -8.62
C PHE A 458 -10.09 -75.48 -9.94
N ASN A 459 -9.95 -74.58 -10.91
CA ASN A 459 -9.34 -74.90 -12.20
C ASN A 459 -7.81 -74.86 -12.15
N THR A 460 -7.16 -75.75 -12.90
CA THR A 460 -5.71 -75.71 -13.16
C THR A 460 -5.46 -75.78 -14.66
N GLY A 461 -4.69 -74.83 -15.22
CA GLY A 461 -4.31 -74.83 -16.65
C GLY A 461 -4.73 -73.57 -17.40
N PHE A 462 -4.93 -73.70 -18.71
CA PHE A 462 -5.28 -72.59 -19.61
C PHE A 462 -6.74 -72.74 -20.10
N GLY A 463 -7.56 -71.71 -19.91
CA GLY A 463 -8.91 -71.59 -20.50
C GLY A 463 -9.96 -72.56 -19.95
N SER A 464 -9.79 -73.09 -18.75
CA SER A 464 -10.74 -74.01 -18.12
C SER A 464 -11.94 -73.25 -17.53
N ILE A 465 -13.16 -73.70 -17.86
CA ILE A 465 -14.43 -73.05 -17.45
C ILE A 465 -15.30 -73.95 -16.56
N THR A 466 -14.72 -75.02 -15.99
CA THR A 466 -15.46 -76.04 -15.24
C THR A 466 -15.40 -75.79 -13.73
N ASN A 467 -16.41 -76.26 -13.00
CA ASN A 467 -16.31 -76.41 -11.55
C ASN A 467 -15.96 -77.86 -11.24
N VAL A 468 -14.81 -78.11 -10.60
CA VAL A 468 -14.39 -79.49 -10.27
C VAL A 468 -14.97 -79.88 -8.89
N PRO A 469 -15.88 -80.88 -8.82
CA PRO A 469 -16.45 -81.31 -7.53
C PRO A 469 -15.41 -82.01 -6.64
N ASN A 470 -15.52 -81.85 -5.32
CA ASN A 470 -14.67 -82.51 -4.31
C ASN A 470 -13.17 -82.16 -4.37
N VAL A 471 -12.81 -81.09 -5.07
CA VAL A 471 -11.45 -80.55 -5.07
C VAL A 471 -11.42 -79.31 -4.17
N THR A 472 -10.43 -79.23 -3.29
CA THR A 472 -10.26 -78.11 -2.36
C THR A 472 -9.04 -77.24 -2.70
N THR A 473 -8.24 -77.61 -3.70
CA THR A 473 -7.03 -76.88 -4.11
C THR A 473 -6.82 -76.92 -5.63
N SER A 474 -6.11 -75.94 -6.20
CA SER A 474 -5.66 -75.96 -7.60
C SER A 474 -4.17 -75.72 -7.71
N GLY A 475 -3.54 -76.10 -8.83
CA GLY A 475 -2.09 -76.02 -9.02
C GLY A 475 -1.34 -77.28 -8.55
N PHE A 476 -0.11 -77.14 -8.04
CA PHE A 476 0.78 -78.29 -7.77
C PHE A 476 1.35 -78.28 -6.34
N GLY A 477 1.35 -79.44 -5.69
CA GLY A 477 2.07 -79.64 -4.41
C GLY A 477 1.49 -78.88 -3.21
N ASN A 478 0.21 -78.50 -3.28
CA ASN A 478 -0.45 -77.70 -2.25
C ASN A 478 -1.04 -78.59 -1.13
N THR A 479 -0.95 -78.14 0.12
CA THR A 479 -1.56 -78.80 1.30
C THR A 479 -2.51 -77.82 2.02
N GLY A 480 -3.75 -78.24 2.27
CA GLY A 480 -4.77 -77.46 2.97
C GLY A 480 -6.11 -77.40 2.23
N THR A 481 -6.96 -76.43 2.60
CA THR A 481 -8.27 -76.16 1.98
C THR A 481 -8.29 -74.74 1.41
N SER A 482 -8.83 -74.56 0.21
CA SER A 482 -8.87 -73.29 -0.52
C SER A 482 -7.47 -72.71 -0.79
N VAL A 483 -6.66 -73.48 -1.51
CA VAL A 483 -5.27 -73.11 -1.85
C VAL A 483 -5.06 -73.19 -3.36
N SER A 484 -4.50 -72.14 -3.97
CA SER A 484 -4.11 -72.11 -5.39
C SER A 484 -2.62 -71.81 -5.55
N GLY A 485 -2.03 -72.11 -6.71
CA GLY A 485 -0.62 -71.85 -7.00
C GLY A 485 0.28 -73.07 -6.80
N PHE A 486 1.50 -72.88 -6.28
CA PHE A 486 2.50 -73.96 -6.19
C PHE A 486 3.10 -74.08 -4.80
N PHE A 487 3.14 -75.31 -4.29
CA PHE A 487 3.81 -75.69 -3.04
C PHE A 487 3.40 -74.82 -1.83
N ASN A 488 2.13 -74.44 -1.78
CA ASN A 488 1.58 -73.65 -0.69
C ASN A 488 1.09 -74.56 0.43
N THR A 489 1.29 -74.13 1.68
CA THR A 489 0.90 -74.90 2.86
C THR A 489 0.11 -74.05 3.85
N SER A 490 -1.07 -74.54 4.25
CA SER A 490 -1.84 -74.04 5.41
C SER A 490 -2.27 -75.23 6.28
N THR A 491 -1.94 -75.19 7.58
CA THR A 491 -1.98 -76.38 8.46
C THR A 491 -3.18 -76.47 9.42
N ASP A 492 -4.10 -75.49 9.46
CA ASP A 492 -5.20 -75.43 10.45
C ASP A 492 -6.60 -75.30 9.80
N PRO A 493 -7.68 -75.86 10.39
CA PRO A 493 -8.95 -76.09 9.70
C PRO A 493 -9.91 -74.88 9.58
N ASN A 494 -9.53 -73.68 10.02
CA ASN A 494 -10.40 -72.49 9.95
C ASN A 494 -9.85 -71.43 8.97
N PHE A 495 -10.53 -71.30 7.83
CA PHE A 495 -10.33 -70.32 6.73
C PHE A 495 -8.91 -70.28 6.11
N GLY A 496 -8.59 -71.28 5.29
CA GLY A 496 -7.42 -71.26 4.40
C GLY A 496 -7.59 -70.28 3.24
N ALA A 497 -6.54 -69.50 2.93
CA ALA A 497 -6.54 -68.69 1.71
C ALA A 497 -5.13 -68.30 1.24
N VAL A 498 -4.29 -69.22 0.76
CA VAL A 498 -2.93 -68.89 0.23
C VAL A 498 -2.94 -68.86 -1.30
N SER A 499 -2.43 -67.78 -1.91
CA SER A 499 -2.40 -67.57 -3.37
C SER A 499 -1.02 -67.13 -3.85
N GLY A 500 -0.56 -67.65 -4.99
CA GLY A 500 0.79 -67.44 -5.53
C GLY A 500 1.75 -68.60 -5.27
N PHE A 501 3.06 -68.35 -5.16
CA PHE A 501 4.07 -69.42 -5.07
C PHE A 501 4.70 -69.51 -3.69
N PHE A 502 4.86 -70.74 -3.17
CA PHE A 502 5.64 -71.08 -1.98
C PHE A 502 5.29 -70.27 -0.73
N ASN A 503 4.03 -69.87 -0.59
CA ASN A 503 3.52 -69.23 0.59
C ASN A 503 3.22 -70.28 1.66
N THR A 504 3.59 -70.00 2.90
CA THR A 504 3.40 -70.94 4.02
C THR A 504 2.81 -70.21 5.22
N ALA A 505 1.89 -70.84 5.94
CA ALA A 505 1.38 -70.29 7.20
C ALA A 505 0.99 -71.38 8.18
N SER A 506 1.24 -71.13 9.47
CA SER A 506 0.93 -72.07 10.55
C SER A 506 0.67 -71.38 11.89
N GLY A 507 -0.18 -71.98 12.72
CA GLY A 507 -0.29 -71.66 14.15
C GLY A 507 -1.30 -70.57 14.50
N GLY A 508 -2.09 -70.09 13.54
CA GLY A 508 -3.20 -69.18 13.79
C GLY A 508 -4.42 -69.94 14.33
N SER A 509 -4.98 -69.49 15.45
CA SER A 509 -6.17 -70.13 16.05
C SER A 509 -7.48 -69.71 15.36
N PHE A 510 -7.49 -68.61 14.59
CA PHE A 510 -8.66 -68.11 13.88
C PHE A 510 -8.44 -67.93 12.37
N ILE A 511 -7.34 -67.29 11.96
CA ILE A 511 -6.96 -67.14 10.55
C ILE A 511 -5.57 -67.73 10.33
N THR A 512 -5.46 -68.69 9.39
CA THR A 512 -4.19 -69.28 8.97
C THR A 512 -4.07 -69.31 7.45
N GLY A 513 -3.17 -68.47 6.94
CA GLY A 513 -2.73 -68.50 5.55
C GLY A 513 -3.52 -67.66 4.57
N GLN A 514 -4.35 -66.70 5.00
CA GLN A 514 -4.94 -65.69 4.11
C GLN A 514 -3.86 -64.81 3.47
N MET A 515 -3.31 -65.14 2.32
CA MET A 515 -2.21 -64.41 1.70
C MET A 515 -2.28 -64.47 0.17
N SER A 516 -1.70 -63.48 -0.49
CA SER A 516 -1.36 -63.54 -1.91
C SER A 516 0.11 -63.21 -2.12
N GLY A 517 0.59 -63.34 -3.36
CA GLY A 517 1.94 -62.99 -3.73
C GLY A 517 2.91 -64.15 -3.62
N PHE A 518 4.19 -63.86 -3.38
CA PHE A 518 5.25 -64.84 -3.59
C PHE A 518 6.13 -64.98 -2.35
N PHE A 519 6.33 -66.21 -1.89
CA PHE A 519 7.24 -66.57 -0.79
C PHE A 519 6.92 -65.89 0.56
N ASN A 520 5.66 -65.57 0.82
CA ASN A 520 5.21 -65.01 2.09
C ASN A 520 5.07 -66.11 3.15
N THR A 521 5.50 -65.82 4.37
CA THR A 521 5.50 -66.73 5.52
C THR A 521 4.61 -66.15 6.63
N GLY A 522 3.38 -66.64 6.73
CA GLY A 522 2.43 -66.28 7.77
C GLY A 522 2.83 -66.90 9.11
N VAL A 523 3.24 -66.07 10.07
CA VAL A 523 3.57 -66.50 11.44
C VAL A 523 2.83 -65.64 12.45
N THR A 524 2.42 -66.25 13.56
CA THR A 524 1.71 -65.50 14.60
C THR A 524 2.61 -64.46 15.26
N GLY A 525 2.02 -63.31 15.56
CA GLY A 525 2.70 -62.21 16.24
C GLY A 525 1.71 -61.31 16.98
N PRO A 526 2.19 -60.46 17.90
CA PRO A 526 1.35 -59.50 18.59
C PRO A 526 0.80 -58.47 17.59
N LEU A 527 -0.53 -58.30 17.58
CA LEU A 527 -1.23 -57.31 16.76
C LEU A 527 -2.10 -56.42 17.67
N PRO A 528 -2.18 -55.10 17.43
CA PRO A 528 -3.03 -54.22 18.23
C PRO A 528 -4.51 -54.65 18.20
N GLY A 529 -5.13 -54.83 19.37
CA GLY A 529 -6.52 -55.32 19.52
C GLY A 529 -6.73 -56.81 19.18
N ILE A 530 -5.64 -57.48 18.80
CA ILE A 530 -5.41 -58.87 18.42
C ILE A 530 -5.02 -59.84 19.55
N PRO A 531 -5.80 -60.83 20.05
CA PRO A 531 -5.21 -61.83 20.94
C PRO A 531 -3.98 -62.49 20.30
N SER A 532 -2.93 -62.73 21.08
CA SER A 532 -1.71 -63.38 20.56
C SER A 532 -2.06 -64.77 20.02
N GLY A 533 -1.51 -65.14 18.85
CA GLY A 533 -1.77 -66.43 18.23
C GLY A 533 -3.05 -66.50 17.38
N PHE A 534 -3.85 -65.44 17.28
CA PHE A 534 -5.12 -65.47 16.52
C PHE A 534 -4.94 -65.51 15.00
N ILE A 535 -3.92 -64.82 14.47
CA ILE A 535 -3.71 -64.63 13.02
C ILE A 535 -2.28 -65.04 12.65
N ALA A 536 -2.15 -65.94 11.67
CA ALA A 536 -0.92 -66.25 10.94
C ALA A 536 -1.14 -65.94 9.45
N GLY A 537 -0.56 -64.84 8.94
CA GLY A 537 -0.74 -64.36 7.56
C GLY A 537 -1.59 -63.08 7.48
N GLN A 538 -2.45 -62.95 6.47
CA GLN A 538 -2.99 -61.67 5.98
C GLN A 538 -1.94 -60.81 5.30
N ASP A 539 -1.15 -61.44 4.43
CA ASP A 539 -0.04 -60.80 3.75
C ASP A 539 -0.27 -60.73 2.23
N SER A 540 0.17 -59.66 1.60
CA SER A 540 0.30 -59.58 0.14
C SER A 540 1.68 -59.08 -0.24
N GLY A 541 2.15 -59.38 -1.45
CA GLY A 541 3.44 -58.93 -1.96
C GLY A 541 4.48 -60.04 -1.97
N PHE A 542 5.73 -59.75 -1.63
CA PHE A 542 6.82 -60.73 -1.78
C PHE A 542 7.79 -60.77 -0.61
N LEU A 543 8.09 -62.00 -0.16
CA LEU A 543 8.99 -62.30 0.95
C LEU A 543 8.63 -61.59 2.27
N ASN A 544 7.34 -61.47 2.56
CA ASN A 544 6.87 -60.99 3.85
C ASN A 544 6.87 -62.13 4.88
N SER A 545 7.21 -61.84 6.14
CA SER A 545 7.16 -62.79 7.25
C SER A 545 6.51 -62.16 8.49
N GLY A 546 5.31 -62.61 8.81
CA GLY A 546 4.52 -62.06 9.92
C GLY A 546 3.02 -62.23 9.70
N SER A 547 2.28 -61.22 10.12
CA SER A 547 0.84 -61.10 9.86
C SER A 547 0.47 -59.65 9.56
N ARG A 548 -0.51 -59.44 8.66
CA ARG A 548 -1.03 -58.13 8.22
C ARG A 548 0.01 -57.24 7.52
N LEU A 549 0.81 -57.82 6.61
CA LEU A 549 1.88 -57.13 5.89
C LEU A 549 1.58 -56.93 4.41
N THR A 550 2.11 -55.86 3.83
CA THR A 550 2.10 -55.61 2.39
C THR A 550 3.47 -55.17 1.89
N GLY A 551 3.64 -55.21 0.57
CA GLY A 551 4.88 -54.81 -0.08
C GLY A 551 5.90 -55.93 -0.05
N PHE A 552 7.15 -55.59 0.25
CA PHE A 552 8.28 -56.50 0.08
C PHE A 552 9.11 -56.61 1.35
N PHE A 553 9.66 -57.80 1.62
CA PHE A 553 10.63 -58.03 2.68
C PHE A 553 10.18 -57.56 4.08
N SER A 554 8.87 -57.59 4.35
CA SER A 554 8.28 -57.07 5.59
C SER A 554 8.59 -55.60 5.87
N ILE A 555 8.90 -54.79 4.85
CA ILE A 555 9.36 -53.40 5.01
C ILE A 555 8.37 -52.54 5.82
N VAL A 556 7.07 -52.78 5.68
CA VAL A 556 6.02 -52.09 6.44
C VAL A 556 6.21 -52.29 7.95
N LYS A 557 6.57 -53.50 8.39
CA LYS A 557 6.86 -53.81 9.79
C LYS A 557 8.09 -53.05 10.31
N THR A 558 9.12 -52.93 9.48
CA THR A 558 10.34 -52.19 9.84
C THR A 558 10.04 -50.70 9.97
N LEU A 559 9.24 -50.14 9.07
CA LEU A 559 8.90 -48.72 9.07
C LEU A 559 7.97 -48.33 10.23
N THR A 560 7.06 -49.21 10.66
CA THR A 560 6.20 -48.96 11.83
C THR A 560 6.92 -49.11 13.17
N GLY A 561 8.05 -49.82 13.22
CA GLY A 561 8.89 -49.95 14.41
C GLY A 561 9.90 -48.81 14.62
N LEU A 562 10.00 -47.87 13.67
CA LEU A 562 10.92 -46.71 13.72
C LEU A 562 10.25 -45.42 14.27
N GLY A 563 9.02 -45.52 14.77
CA GLY A 563 8.20 -44.39 15.25
C GLY A 563 8.17 -44.23 16.77
#